data_AF-A9KHM6-F1
#
_entry.id   AF-A9KHM6-F1
#
_cell.length_a   1.000
_cell.length_b   1.000
_cell.length_c   1.000
_cell.angle_alpha   90.00
_cell.angle_beta   90.00
_cell.angle_gamma   90.00
#
_symmetry.space_group_name_H-M   'P 1'
#
loop_
_entity.id
_entity.type
_entity.pdbx_description
1 polymer ?
#
loop_
_entity_poly.entity_id
_entity_poly.type
_entity_poly.pdbx_seq_one_letter_code
_entity_poly.pdbx_strand_id
1 'polypeptide(L)'
;MKLKLQRILCFSLLLFIIFPSISIYAADKTPLYNSIALSEKTEPPYPFWKDYMNYSQSGTKVYYIGKIYQNKWYANAGQKPNAGDPWALVGDAEWTVPEDEKNYQKQESSVSINKILTDSEILSLYGGINPEYSPEKALNRLNQLIQETAYNELFPYRFGSPLWKTCSATAQYYPNTSNIPDYYSYNNLKEALKTLANTIVKVQWYEGSEWCYRIIRLDKTTKEQKLTYSDPNFDAEWLQSKPLQTKICDYGSFLAVGNNNTQKRELAGFLANISHETGGGTIGGEVSNDSLTGLYFNEEVGFIGSTAIGYVQSTGTNYLPVAGKSYHGRGPIQLSYNYNYGLCSDVILGDSSILLKNPELLTSNGVMGFMTGIWFWMTPQPPKPSCHEVISGIWQPKPGSPNAQYNGNFGLTIVIINNESGQSENGTGAVARRARYYRIFTQKMNANIQGEQCDTVGMTTFVQ
;
A
#
# COMPACT_ATOMS: atom_id res chain seq x y z
N MET A 1 36.04 -5.94 31.42
CA MET A 1 37.27 -6.72 31.68
C MET A 1 37.34 -7.86 30.66
N LYS A 2 38.47 -7.92 29.96
CA LYS A 2 38.89 -8.78 28.85
C LYS A 2 38.36 -10.24 28.77
N LEU A 3 38.03 -10.64 27.53
CA LEU A 3 38.38 -11.87 26.78
C LEU A 3 38.24 -13.25 27.46
N LYS A 4 37.63 -14.22 26.75
CA LYS A 4 38.40 -15.14 25.88
C LYS A 4 37.53 -16.02 24.98
N LEU A 5 38.01 -16.08 23.74
CA LEU A 5 37.70 -16.97 22.63
C LEU A 5 38.26 -18.38 22.92
N GLN A 6 37.56 -19.44 22.50
CA GLN A 6 38.22 -20.74 22.24
C GLN A 6 37.55 -21.45 21.06
N ARG A 7 38.31 -21.56 19.96
CA ARG A 7 38.10 -22.49 18.84
C ARG A 7 38.67 -23.85 19.22
N ILE A 8 38.00 -24.93 18.83
CA ILE A 8 38.61 -26.26 18.71
C ILE A 8 38.27 -26.79 17.31
N LEU A 9 39.30 -26.91 16.47
CA LEU A 9 39.35 -27.80 15.31
C LEU A 9 39.90 -29.15 15.78
N CYS A 10 39.36 -30.27 15.27
CA CYS A 10 40.07 -31.54 15.23
C CYS A 10 39.89 -32.18 13.84
N PHE A 11 41.03 -32.60 13.30
CA PHE A 11 41.28 -33.28 12.03
C PHE A 11 41.29 -34.81 12.24
N SER A 12 41.39 -35.55 11.11
CA SER A 12 41.86 -36.96 10.91
C SER A 12 40.72 -37.97 10.64
N LEU A 13 40.77 -38.92 9.68
CA LEU A 13 41.72 -39.32 8.63
C LEU A 13 41.04 -40.35 7.68
N LEU A 14 41.53 -40.38 6.43
CA LEU A 14 41.48 -41.33 5.30
C LEU A 14 41.00 -42.80 5.50
N LEU A 15 40.40 -43.38 4.43
CA LEU A 15 41.03 -44.48 3.66
C LEU A 15 40.53 -44.63 2.20
N PHE A 16 41.48 -44.95 1.32
CA PHE A 16 41.48 -45.16 -0.14
C PHE A 16 40.84 -46.48 -0.60
N ILE A 17 40.33 -46.53 -1.85
CA ILE A 17 40.60 -47.63 -2.83
C ILE A 17 40.68 -47.03 -4.25
N ILE A 18 41.74 -47.40 -5.00
CA ILE A 18 42.04 -47.08 -6.41
C ILE A 18 42.08 -48.43 -7.18
N PHE A 19 41.63 -48.56 -8.44
CA PHE A 19 42.40 -48.64 -9.71
C PHE A 19 41.66 -49.62 -10.70
N PRO A 20 42.09 -49.86 -11.97
CA PRO A 20 42.27 -49.03 -13.19
C PRO A 20 41.48 -49.61 -14.43
N SER A 21 41.36 -49.02 -15.63
CA SER A 21 42.26 -49.06 -16.83
C SER A 21 41.43 -48.64 -18.07
N ILE A 22 41.79 -47.65 -18.94
CA ILE A 22 42.66 -47.70 -20.17
C ILE A 22 42.08 -48.62 -21.28
N SER A 23 41.93 -48.34 -22.60
CA SER A 23 42.16 -47.25 -23.59
C SER A 23 41.37 -47.65 -24.89
N ILE A 24 41.20 -46.93 -26.01
CA ILE A 24 42.17 -46.59 -27.09
C ILE A 24 41.44 -45.80 -28.22
N TYR A 25 42.12 -44.74 -28.72
CA TYR A 25 42.21 -44.09 -30.05
C TYR A 25 41.18 -44.28 -31.19
N ALA A 26 40.88 -43.17 -31.89
CA ALA A 26 41.20 -42.98 -33.32
C ALA A 26 41.21 -41.48 -33.71
N ALA A 27 42.20 -41.10 -34.53
CA ALA A 27 42.39 -39.78 -35.14
C ALA A 27 41.56 -39.63 -36.43
N ASP A 28 41.25 -38.40 -36.87
CA ASP A 28 42.00 -37.71 -37.94
C ASP A 28 41.23 -36.50 -38.54
N LYS A 29 42.01 -35.49 -38.99
CA LYS A 29 41.73 -34.39 -39.95
C LYS A 29 40.98 -33.12 -39.50
N THR A 30 41.79 -32.10 -39.25
CA THR A 30 41.51 -30.65 -39.41
C THR A 30 41.16 -30.27 -40.85
N PRO A 31 40.46 -29.14 -41.04
CA PRO A 31 40.96 -28.08 -41.91
C PRO A 31 41.15 -26.76 -41.16
N LEU A 32 42.21 -26.04 -41.55
CA LEU A 32 42.59 -24.73 -41.04
C LEU A 32 41.44 -23.73 -41.09
N TYR A 33 41.14 -23.11 -39.95
CA TYR A 33 40.53 -21.79 -39.90
C TYR A 33 41.54 -20.80 -39.35
N ASN A 34 41.77 -19.73 -40.11
CA ASN A 34 42.57 -18.58 -39.74
C ASN A 34 42.23 -18.08 -38.33
N SER A 35 43.21 -18.08 -37.44
CA SER A 35 43.13 -17.43 -36.13
C SER A 35 43.14 -15.91 -36.32
N ILE A 36 41.97 -15.31 -36.47
CA ILE A 36 41.78 -13.92 -36.06
C ILE A 36 41.81 -13.94 -34.53
N ALA A 37 42.74 -13.20 -33.94
CA ALA A 37 42.84 -13.03 -32.50
C ALA A 37 41.47 -12.58 -31.96
N LEU A 38 40.80 -13.45 -31.20
CA LEU A 38 39.68 -13.09 -30.36
C LEU A 38 40.24 -12.13 -29.31
N SER A 39 39.91 -10.84 -29.42
CA SER A 39 40.12 -9.88 -28.33
C SER A 39 39.45 -10.45 -27.09
N GLU A 40 40.22 -10.70 -26.03
CA GLU A 40 39.69 -11.11 -24.74
C GLU A 40 38.65 -10.06 -24.29
N LYS A 41 37.41 -10.50 -24.03
CA LYS A 41 36.38 -9.65 -23.45
C LYS A 41 36.76 -9.39 -21.99
N THR A 42 37.29 -8.21 -21.68
CA THR A 42 37.64 -7.81 -20.31
C THR A 42 36.42 -7.17 -19.65
N GLU A 43 35.85 -7.76 -18.60
CA GLU A 43 34.78 -7.16 -17.77
C GLU A 43 35.15 -5.76 -17.25
N PRO A 44 34.19 -4.83 -17.05
CA PRO A 44 34.51 -3.51 -16.51
C PRO A 44 35.11 -3.67 -15.09
N PRO A 45 36.05 -2.79 -14.70
CA PRO A 45 36.76 -2.91 -13.42
C PRO A 45 35.88 -2.70 -12.17
N TYR A 46 34.65 -2.21 -12.36
CA TYR A 46 33.63 -2.01 -11.32
C TYR A 46 32.24 -2.39 -11.85
N PRO A 47 31.29 -2.76 -10.97
CA PRO A 47 29.92 -3.06 -11.38
C PRO A 47 29.27 -1.91 -12.15
N PHE A 48 28.42 -2.21 -13.12
CA PHE A 48 27.56 -1.21 -13.75
C PHE A 48 26.73 -0.49 -12.70
N TRP A 49 26.63 0.83 -12.84
CA TRP A 49 25.58 1.58 -12.15
C TRP A 49 24.22 0.99 -12.53
N LYS A 50 23.28 1.05 -11.61
CA LYS A 50 21.94 0.48 -11.72
C LYS A 50 20.95 1.56 -11.34
N ASP A 51 20.02 1.88 -12.24
CA ASP A 51 19.04 2.95 -12.07
C ASP A 51 18.02 2.67 -10.96
N TYR A 52 17.88 1.41 -10.54
CA TYR A 52 16.98 0.95 -9.48
C TYR A 52 17.67 0.73 -8.12
N MET A 53 18.99 0.90 -8.02
CA MET A 53 19.75 0.65 -6.79
C MET A 53 20.03 1.93 -6.02
N ASN A 54 19.89 1.86 -4.70
CA ASN A 54 20.43 2.85 -3.78
C ASN A 54 21.88 2.49 -3.42
N TYR A 55 22.78 3.46 -3.47
CA TYR A 55 24.19 3.32 -3.09
C TYR A 55 24.42 4.01 -1.76
N SER A 56 24.18 3.28 -0.67
CA SER A 56 24.16 3.82 0.69
C SER A 56 25.54 4.03 1.30
N GLN A 57 26.54 3.25 0.88
CA GLN A 57 27.91 3.36 1.35
C GLN A 57 28.69 4.40 0.53
N SER A 58 29.28 5.39 1.19
CA SER A 58 30.16 6.36 0.53
C SER A 58 31.42 5.69 -0.03
N GLY A 59 31.94 6.19 -1.15
CA GLY A 59 33.12 5.62 -1.80
C GLY A 59 32.83 4.40 -2.70
N THR A 60 31.57 4.04 -2.90
CA THR A 60 31.15 3.00 -3.86
C THR A 60 31.46 3.46 -5.28
N LYS A 61 32.23 2.64 -6.01
CA LYS A 61 32.59 2.89 -7.40
C LYS A 61 31.71 2.09 -8.35
N VAL A 62 31.25 2.74 -9.40
CA VAL A 62 30.38 2.17 -10.44
C VAL A 62 30.88 2.55 -11.83
N TYR A 63 30.62 1.69 -12.80
CA TYR A 63 30.83 1.97 -14.21
C TYR A 63 29.55 2.54 -14.85
N TYR A 64 29.66 3.64 -15.59
CA TYR A 64 28.56 4.26 -16.32
C TYR A 64 29.09 5.03 -17.54
N ILE A 65 28.66 4.65 -18.75
CA ILE A 65 29.00 5.29 -20.03
C ILE A 65 30.52 5.52 -20.20
N GLY A 66 31.29 4.43 -20.20
CA GLY A 66 32.74 4.47 -20.41
C GLY A 66 33.55 5.08 -19.26
N LYS A 67 32.91 5.42 -18.14
CA LYS A 67 33.52 6.16 -17.04
C LYS A 67 33.28 5.49 -15.70
N ILE A 68 34.22 5.71 -14.79
CA ILE A 68 34.15 5.27 -13.40
C ILE A 68 33.69 6.45 -12.56
N TYR A 69 32.62 6.25 -11.82
CA TYR A 69 32.10 7.23 -10.88
C TYR A 69 32.17 6.68 -9.46
N GLN A 70 32.35 7.57 -8.50
CA GLN A 70 32.32 7.25 -7.08
C GLN A 70 31.31 8.14 -6.38
N ASN A 71 30.44 7.57 -5.56
CA ASN A 71 29.53 8.39 -4.76
C ASN A 71 30.29 9.03 -3.59
N LYS A 72 30.06 10.33 -3.37
CA LYS A 72 30.63 11.09 -2.25
C LYS A 72 29.94 10.72 -0.93
N TRP A 73 28.64 10.47 -0.99
CA TRP A 73 27.76 10.01 0.09
C TRP A 73 26.65 9.16 -0.51
N TYR A 74 25.54 8.98 0.20
CA TYR A 74 24.36 8.26 -0.28
C TYR A 74 23.89 8.73 -1.68
N ALA A 75 23.73 7.79 -2.62
CA ALA A 75 23.08 8.06 -3.90
C ALA A 75 21.79 7.26 -4.05
N ASN A 76 20.69 7.94 -4.38
CA ASN A 76 19.40 7.32 -4.63
C ASN A 76 19.41 6.62 -6.00
N ALA A 77 18.54 5.61 -6.13
CA ALA A 77 18.10 5.08 -7.40
C ALA A 77 17.69 6.22 -8.36
N GLY A 78 18.07 6.09 -9.64
CA GLY A 78 17.78 7.06 -10.69
C GLY A 78 18.72 8.26 -10.76
N GLN A 79 19.52 8.53 -9.71
CA GLN A 79 20.53 9.60 -9.77
C GLN A 79 21.70 9.17 -10.65
N LYS A 80 21.66 9.60 -11.91
CA LYS A 80 22.65 9.24 -12.94
C LYS A 80 24.06 9.72 -12.55
N PRO A 81 25.10 8.89 -12.71
CA PRO A 81 26.46 9.28 -12.33
C PRO A 81 27.02 10.50 -13.06
N ASN A 82 26.58 10.74 -14.30
CA ASN A 82 26.99 11.91 -15.07
C ASN A 82 26.23 13.21 -14.74
N ALA A 83 25.27 13.19 -13.80
CA ALA A 83 24.48 14.36 -13.42
C ALA A 83 25.16 15.23 -12.33
N GLY A 84 26.35 14.86 -11.87
CA GLY A 84 27.05 15.53 -10.78
C GLY A 84 26.70 14.92 -9.42
N ASP A 85 26.57 15.75 -8.39
CA ASP A 85 26.32 15.27 -7.02
C ASP A 85 25.09 14.33 -6.95
N PRO A 86 25.20 13.20 -6.24
CA PRO A 86 26.26 12.82 -5.30
C PRO A 86 27.49 12.12 -5.93
N TRP A 87 27.58 12.03 -7.25
CA TRP A 87 28.63 11.30 -7.96
C TRP A 87 29.80 12.20 -8.34
N ALA A 88 31.01 11.65 -8.20
CA ALA A 88 32.25 12.25 -8.68
C ALA A 88 32.86 11.36 -9.75
N LEU A 89 33.31 11.96 -10.86
CA LEU A 89 34.08 11.26 -11.88
C LEU A 89 35.45 10.88 -11.31
N VAL A 90 35.80 9.60 -11.40
CA VAL A 90 37.09 9.05 -10.95
C VAL A 90 38.07 8.93 -12.12
N GLY A 91 37.57 8.61 -13.30
CA GLY A 91 38.37 8.47 -14.51
C GLY A 91 37.62 7.76 -15.63
N ASP A 92 38.27 7.63 -16.78
CA ASP A 92 37.78 6.83 -17.90
C ASP A 92 38.09 5.34 -17.65
N ALA A 93 37.30 4.46 -18.26
CA ALA A 93 37.52 3.02 -18.24
C ALA A 93 37.69 2.50 -19.68
N GLU A 94 38.73 1.68 -19.90
CA GLU A 94 38.90 0.97 -21.17
C GLU A 94 38.02 -0.28 -21.20
N TRP A 95 37.19 -0.40 -22.23
CA TRP A 95 36.17 -1.43 -22.38
C TRP A 95 36.00 -1.74 -23.87
N THR A 96 36.09 -3.02 -24.23
CA THR A 96 36.15 -3.48 -25.64
C THR A 96 34.81 -3.97 -26.18
N VAL A 97 33.76 -4.01 -25.35
CA VAL A 97 32.43 -4.49 -25.74
C VAL A 97 31.49 -3.28 -25.97
N PRO A 98 30.59 -3.30 -26.96
CA PRO A 98 29.60 -2.23 -27.11
C PRO A 98 28.70 -2.10 -25.87
N GLU A 99 28.35 -0.88 -25.51
CA GLU A 99 27.49 -0.58 -24.37
C GLU A 99 26.03 -0.98 -24.65
N ASP A 100 25.38 -1.65 -23.70
CA ASP A 100 23.95 -1.99 -23.73
C ASP A 100 23.25 -1.30 -22.57
N GLU A 101 22.21 -0.49 -22.87
CA GLU A 101 21.41 0.23 -21.87
C GLU A 101 20.78 -0.70 -20.83
N LYS A 102 20.52 -1.97 -21.18
CA LYS A 102 20.00 -2.99 -20.25
C LYS A 102 20.95 -3.27 -19.10
N ASN A 103 22.23 -2.95 -19.22
CA ASN A 103 23.20 -3.08 -18.13
C ASN A 103 22.93 -2.10 -16.99
N TYR A 104 22.20 -1.01 -17.23
CA TYR A 104 21.84 -0.02 -16.21
C TYR A 104 20.48 -0.29 -15.59
N GLN A 105 19.64 -1.04 -16.28
CA GLN A 105 18.26 -1.30 -15.88
C GLN A 105 18.17 -2.60 -15.11
N LYS A 106 17.09 -2.78 -14.33
CA LYS A 106 16.82 -4.06 -13.65
C LYS A 106 16.61 -5.09 -14.75
N GLN A 107 17.47 -6.12 -14.80
CA GLN A 107 17.14 -7.30 -15.59
C GLN A 107 15.93 -7.93 -14.93
N GLU A 108 14.76 -7.81 -15.56
CA GLU A 108 13.54 -8.47 -15.11
C GLU A 108 13.75 -9.99 -15.22
N SER A 109 14.13 -10.62 -14.12
CA SER A 109 14.19 -12.08 -14.04
C SER A 109 12.78 -12.66 -14.08
N SER A 110 12.47 -13.33 -15.20
CA SER A 110 11.39 -14.28 -15.48
C SER A 110 9.93 -13.80 -15.30
N VAL A 111 9.25 -13.64 -16.45
CA VAL A 111 7.83 -13.26 -16.64
C VAL A 111 7.52 -11.87 -16.10
N SER A 112 7.47 -10.87 -17.00
CA SER A 112 7.05 -9.53 -16.63
C SER A 112 5.72 -9.60 -15.87
N ILE A 113 5.73 -9.21 -14.58
CA ILE A 113 4.54 -9.14 -13.73
C ILE A 113 3.53 -8.17 -14.35
N ASN A 114 4.02 -7.19 -15.10
CA ASN A 114 3.20 -6.24 -15.85
C ASN A 114 2.77 -6.88 -17.17
N LYS A 115 1.52 -7.35 -17.24
CA LYS A 115 0.96 -7.93 -18.46
C LYS A 115 -0.56 -7.98 -18.43
N ILE A 116 -1.16 -8.13 -19.61
CA ILE A 116 -2.57 -8.51 -19.75
C ILE A 116 -2.67 -10.02 -19.55
N LEU A 117 -3.53 -10.46 -18.64
CA LEU A 117 -3.73 -11.88 -18.32
C LEU A 117 -4.86 -12.50 -19.14
N THR A 118 -4.70 -13.77 -19.47
CA THR A 118 -5.79 -14.66 -19.92
C THR A 118 -6.68 -15.07 -18.74
N ASP A 119 -7.90 -15.53 -19.01
CA ASP A 119 -8.81 -16.01 -17.95
C ASP A 119 -8.25 -17.22 -17.19
N SER A 120 -7.48 -18.07 -17.86
CA SER A 120 -6.80 -19.21 -17.22
C SER A 120 -5.69 -18.76 -16.26
N GLU A 121 -4.94 -17.72 -16.63
CA GLU A 121 -3.96 -17.12 -15.73
C GLU A 121 -4.62 -16.42 -14.54
N ILE A 122 -5.72 -15.69 -14.76
CA ILE A 122 -6.47 -15.06 -13.66
C ILE A 122 -7.03 -16.13 -12.72
N LEU A 123 -7.58 -17.22 -13.25
CA LEU A 123 -8.03 -18.35 -12.44
C LEU A 123 -6.90 -18.92 -11.59
N SER A 124 -5.74 -19.20 -12.19
CA SER A 124 -4.60 -19.78 -11.49
C SER A 124 -3.96 -18.82 -10.47
N LEU A 125 -3.90 -17.53 -10.78
CA LEU A 125 -3.13 -16.55 -9.99
C LEU A 125 -3.99 -15.84 -8.93
N TYR A 126 -5.31 -15.75 -9.15
CA TYR A 126 -6.24 -14.98 -8.33
C TYR A 126 -7.46 -15.78 -7.86
N GLY A 127 -7.65 -17.02 -8.32
CA GLY A 127 -8.86 -17.79 -8.07
C GLY A 127 -10.03 -17.41 -8.97
N GLY A 128 -9.79 -16.62 -10.02
CA GLY A 128 -10.79 -16.16 -10.98
C GLY A 128 -11.38 -14.78 -10.62
N ILE A 129 -12.33 -14.32 -11.44
CA ILE A 129 -13.13 -13.13 -11.16
C ILE A 129 -14.49 -13.58 -10.65
N ASN A 130 -14.85 -13.19 -9.43
CA ASN A 130 -16.15 -13.53 -8.86
C ASN A 130 -17.24 -12.62 -9.44
N PRO A 131 -18.26 -13.15 -10.14
CA PRO A 131 -19.34 -12.35 -10.71
C PRO A 131 -20.21 -11.65 -9.64
N GLU A 132 -20.25 -12.14 -8.40
CA GLU A 132 -20.95 -11.47 -7.30
C GLU A 132 -20.21 -10.24 -6.78
N TYR A 133 -18.96 -10.04 -7.19
CA TYR A 133 -18.13 -8.88 -6.87
C TYR A 133 -18.05 -7.89 -8.05
N SER A 134 -19.08 -7.85 -8.90
CA SER A 134 -19.19 -6.89 -10.00
C SER A 134 -19.56 -5.47 -9.51
N PRO A 135 -19.27 -4.43 -10.30
CA PRO A 135 -19.70 -3.05 -10.04
C PRO A 135 -21.22 -2.90 -9.80
N GLU A 136 -22.05 -3.58 -10.59
CA GLU A 136 -23.51 -3.53 -10.47
C GLU A 136 -23.98 -4.14 -9.14
N LYS A 137 -23.37 -5.27 -8.75
CA LYS A 137 -23.67 -5.93 -7.48
C LYS A 137 -23.24 -5.06 -6.29
N ALA A 138 -22.10 -4.36 -6.39
CA ALA A 138 -21.65 -3.44 -5.35
C ALA A 138 -22.62 -2.30 -5.07
N LEU A 139 -23.17 -1.68 -6.12
CA LEU A 139 -24.19 -0.65 -5.99
C LEU A 139 -25.47 -1.15 -5.33
N ASN A 140 -25.96 -2.32 -5.77
CA ASN A 140 -27.18 -2.90 -5.24
C ASN A 140 -27.06 -3.24 -3.75
N ARG A 141 -25.89 -3.72 -3.31
CA ARG A 141 -25.64 -4.05 -1.90
C ARG A 141 -25.71 -2.82 -1.01
N LEU A 142 -25.11 -1.68 -1.38
CA LEU A 142 -25.21 -0.46 -0.56
C LEU A 142 -26.68 -0.06 -0.33
N ASN A 143 -27.48 -0.02 -1.40
CA ASN A 143 -28.90 0.35 -1.33
C ASN A 143 -29.73 -0.62 -0.47
N GLN A 144 -29.30 -1.87 -0.29
CA GLN A 144 -29.97 -2.82 0.59
C GLN A 144 -29.59 -2.64 2.06
N LEU A 145 -28.38 -2.14 2.33
CA LEU A 145 -27.85 -1.99 3.69
C LEU A 145 -28.27 -0.67 4.33
N ILE A 146 -28.33 0.42 3.54
CA ILE A 146 -28.81 1.73 3.99
C ILE A 146 -29.47 2.48 2.84
N GLN A 147 -30.61 3.12 3.11
CA GLN A 147 -31.25 4.02 2.16
C GLN A 147 -30.58 5.39 2.17
N GLU A 148 -30.60 6.10 1.05
CA GLU A 148 -30.04 7.46 0.94
C GLU A 148 -30.61 8.43 1.99
N THR A 149 -31.90 8.34 2.29
CA THR A 149 -32.55 9.14 3.34
C THR A 149 -31.93 8.88 4.71
N ALA A 150 -31.75 7.61 5.08
CA ALA A 150 -31.11 7.21 6.31
C ALA A 150 -29.63 7.65 6.38
N TYR A 151 -28.90 7.58 5.27
CA TYR A 151 -27.54 8.11 5.18
C TYR A 151 -27.50 9.63 5.40
N ASN A 152 -28.41 10.37 4.76
CA ASN A 152 -28.49 11.82 4.90
C ASN A 152 -28.84 12.24 6.34
N GLU A 153 -29.66 11.45 7.04
CA GLU A 153 -29.98 11.67 8.46
C GLU A 153 -28.80 11.38 9.40
N LEU A 154 -27.91 10.45 9.04
CA LEU A 154 -26.67 10.20 9.79
C LEU A 154 -25.64 11.33 9.58
N PHE A 155 -25.62 11.91 8.38
CA PHE A 155 -24.63 12.90 7.97
C PHE A 155 -25.27 14.22 7.51
N PRO A 156 -26.06 14.89 8.36
CA PRO A 156 -26.74 16.11 7.99
C PRO A 156 -25.75 17.25 7.73
N TYR A 157 -24.64 17.31 8.47
CA TYR A 157 -23.58 18.33 8.36
C TYR A 157 -22.33 17.83 7.63
N ARG A 158 -22.44 16.83 6.74
CA ARG A 158 -21.29 16.44 5.92
C ARG A 158 -20.81 17.57 5.01
N PHE A 159 -19.54 17.56 4.64
CA PHE A 159 -18.91 18.56 3.80
C PHE A 159 -19.69 18.81 2.50
N GLY A 160 -20.17 20.05 2.36
CA GLY A 160 -20.93 20.50 1.19
C GLY A 160 -22.43 20.21 1.21
N SER A 161 -22.98 19.62 2.29
CA SER A 161 -24.42 19.46 2.46
C SER A 161 -25.14 20.81 2.68
N PRO A 162 -26.47 20.89 2.49
CA PRO A 162 -27.22 22.13 2.74
C PRO A 162 -27.07 22.68 4.17
N LEU A 163 -27.10 21.81 5.20
CA LEU A 163 -26.93 22.23 6.59
C LEU A 163 -25.48 22.62 6.89
N TRP A 164 -24.50 21.94 6.31
CA TRP A 164 -23.10 22.33 6.43
C TRP A 164 -22.83 23.73 5.84
N LYS A 165 -23.43 24.04 4.67
CA LYS A 165 -23.26 25.34 4.00
C LYS A 165 -23.83 26.52 4.77
N THR A 166 -24.88 26.28 5.55
CA THR A 166 -25.60 27.30 6.33
C THR A 166 -25.16 27.35 7.80
N CYS A 167 -24.37 26.38 8.24
CA CYS A 167 -23.83 26.31 9.59
C CYS A 167 -22.86 27.47 9.86
N SER A 168 -23.11 28.21 10.94
CA SER A 168 -22.29 29.36 11.34
C SER A 168 -20.83 28.98 11.60
N ALA A 169 -20.57 27.79 12.15
CA ALA A 169 -19.21 27.31 12.39
C ALA A 169 -18.45 26.92 11.11
N THR A 170 -19.13 26.67 9.99
CA THR A 170 -18.46 26.45 8.69
C THR A 170 -17.80 27.73 8.19
N ALA A 171 -18.44 28.88 8.40
CA ALA A 171 -18.00 30.15 7.84
C ALA A 171 -16.59 30.58 8.30
N GLN A 172 -16.12 30.07 9.46
CA GLN A 172 -14.77 30.34 9.96
C GLN A 172 -13.67 29.71 9.08
N TYR A 173 -13.97 28.58 8.42
CA TYR A 173 -13.03 27.85 7.57
C TYR A 173 -13.30 28.10 6.08
N TYR A 174 -14.58 28.19 5.71
CA TYR A 174 -15.05 28.33 4.34
C TYR A 174 -15.97 29.54 4.22
N PRO A 175 -15.43 30.75 3.96
CA PRO A 175 -16.23 31.97 3.91
C PRO A 175 -17.17 32.03 2.69
N ASN A 176 -16.91 31.24 1.64
CA ASN A 176 -17.79 31.10 0.49
C ASN A 176 -18.07 29.62 0.21
N THR A 177 -19.29 29.18 0.55
CA THR A 177 -19.73 27.79 0.44
C THR A 177 -20.62 27.52 -0.78
N SER A 178 -21.00 28.56 -1.54
CA SER A 178 -22.00 28.46 -2.63
C SER A 178 -21.63 27.43 -3.70
N ASN A 179 -20.35 27.41 -4.09
CA ASN A 179 -19.83 26.53 -5.15
C ASN A 179 -19.25 25.21 -4.63
N ILE A 180 -19.29 24.96 -3.32
CA ILE A 180 -18.79 23.71 -2.74
C ILE A 180 -19.81 22.60 -3.04
N PRO A 181 -19.46 21.53 -3.77
CA PRO A 181 -20.38 20.43 -4.04
C PRO A 181 -20.61 19.59 -2.78
N ASP A 182 -21.68 18.81 -2.75
CA ASP A 182 -21.91 17.80 -1.71
C ASP A 182 -20.90 16.64 -1.88
N TYR A 183 -19.71 16.84 -1.30
CA TYR A 183 -18.53 16.01 -1.51
C TYR A 183 -18.74 14.60 -0.96
N TYR A 184 -19.25 14.48 0.27
CA TYR A 184 -19.53 13.21 0.92
C TYR A 184 -20.95 12.70 0.63
N SER A 185 -21.53 13.04 -0.53
CA SER A 185 -22.86 12.60 -0.91
C SER A 185 -22.97 11.07 -1.00
N TYR A 186 -24.18 10.56 -0.78
CA TYR A 186 -24.50 9.15 -0.98
C TYR A 186 -24.17 8.67 -2.41
N ASN A 187 -24.37 9.56 -3.40
CA ASN A 187 -24.03 9.25 -4.79
C ASN A 187 -22.53 9.09 -5.02
N ASN A 188 -21.69 9.94 -4.40
CA ASN A 188 -20.24 9.78 -4.51
C ASN A 188 -19.76 8.49 -3.85
N LEU A 189 -20.36 8.08 -2.71
CA LEU A 189 -20.08 6.78 -2.10
C LEU A 189 -20.44 5.62 -3.03
N LYS A 190 -21.64 5.64 -3.64
CA LYS A 190 -22.05 4.64 -4.64
C LYS A 190 -21.04 4.52 -5.80
N GLU A 191 -20.68 5.64 -6.42
CA GLU A 191 -19.76 5.62 -7.56
C GLU A 191 -18.35 5.18 -7.17
N ALA A 192 -17.91 5.46 -5.94
CA ALA A 192 -16.64 4.95 -5.42
C ALA A 192 -16.66 3.42 -5.29
N LEU A 193 -17.74 2.86 -4.74
CA LEU A 193 -17.93 1.41 -4.64
C LEU A 193 -17.94 0.74 -6.00
N LYS A 194 -18.70 1.30 -6.94
CA LYS A 194 -18.80 0.81 -8.32
C LYS A 194 -17.43 0.79 -8.99
N THR A 195 -16.69 1.89 -8.90
CA THR A 195 -15.37 2.04 -9.53
C THR A 195 -14.36 1.05 -8.94
N LEU A 196 -14.26 0.99 -7.60
CA LEU A 196 -13.31 0.09 -6.95
C LEU A 196 -13.67 -1.38 -7.10
N ALA A 197 -14.94 -1.72 -7.28
CA ALA A 197 -15.36 -3.09 -7.53
C ALA A 197 -14.75 -3.70 -8.80
N ASN A 198 -14.05 -2.94 -9.66
CA ASN A 198 -13.26 -3.48 -10.78
C ASN A 198 -11.80 -3.81 -10.43
N THR A 199 -11.37 -3.63 -9.19
CA THR A 199 -9.97 -3.80 -8.78
C THR A 199 -9.80 -5.03 -7.88
N ILE A 200 -8.80 -5.86 -8.20
CA ILE A 200 -8.26 -6.88 -7.28
C ILE A 200 -6.83 -6.48 -6.92
N VAL A 201 -6.47 -6.63 -5.65
CA VAL A 201 -5.10 -6.47 -5.17
C VAL A 201 -4.58 -7.79 -4.63
N LYS A 202 -3.33 -8.10 -4.96
CA LYS A 202 -2.58 -9.21 -4.40
C LYS A 202 -1.41 -8.67 -3.59
N VAL A 203 -1.42 -8.93 -2.30
CA VAL A 203 -0.34 -8.58 -1.37
C VAL A 203 0.45 -9.84 -1.06
N GLN A 204 1.77 -9.77 -1.18
CA GLN A 204 2.66 -10.91 -0.91
C GLN A 204 3.77 -10.48 0.03
N TRP A 205 4.16 -11.36 0.95
CA TRP A 205 5.25 -11.16 1.91
C TRP A 205 5.84 -12.51 2.30
N TYR A 206 7.01 -12.53 2.91
CA TYR A 206 7.59 -13.76 3.44
C TYR A 206 7.29 -13.90 4.93
N GLU A 207 6.97 -15.11 5.40
CA GLU A 207 6.69 -15.37 6.82
C GLU A 207 7.88 -14.96 7.71
N GLY A 208 7.63 -14.16 8.75
CA GLY A 208 8.67 -13.59 9.61
C GLY A 208 9.50 -12.49 8.94
N SER A 209 8.99 -11.92 7.85
CA SER A 209 9.52 -10.73 7.16
C SER A 209 8.37 -9.93 6.55
N GLU A 210 7.33 -9.70 7.36
CA GLU A 210 6.11 -8.99 6.99
C GLU A 210 6.38 -7.55 6.52
N TRP A 211 7.46 -6.93 7.00
CA TRP A 211 7.95 -5.64 6.52
C TRP A 211 8.38 -5.65 5.04
N CYS A 212 8.77 -6.82 4.49
CA CYS A 212 9.20 -6.99 3.11
C CYS A 212 8.05 -7.57 2.28
N TYR A 213 7.30 -6.67 1.63
CA TYR A 213 6.11 -7.06 0.88
C TYR A 213 6.09 -6.42 -0.51
N ARG A 214 5.20 -6.94 -1.36
CA ARG A 214 4.86 -6.36 -2.66
C ARG A 214 3.36 -6.38 -2.90
N ILE A 215 2.90 -5.46 -3.74
CA ILE A 215 1.49 -5.27 -4.08
C ILE A 215 1.34 -5.30 -5.60
N ILE A 216 0.45 -6.15 -6.08
CA ILE A 216 0.13 -6.32 -7.50
C ILE A 216 -1.34 -6.05 -7.70
N ARG A 217 -1.67 -5.07 -8.55
CA ARG A 217 -3.02 -4.73 -8.98
C ARG A 217 -3.42 -5.60 -10.16
N LEU A 218 -4.69 -6.01 -10.21
CA LEU A 218 -5.37 -6.52 -11.40
C LEU A 218 -6.61 -5.68 -11.66
N ASP A 219 -6.71 -5.12 -12.86
CA ASP A 219 -7.95 -4.54 -13.37
C ASP A 219 -8.83 -5.65 -13.96
N LYS A 220 -10.04 -5.85 -13.42
CA LYS A 220 -10.94 -6.91 -13.86
C LYS A 220 -11.49 -6.70 -15.27
N THR A 221 -11.53 -5.45 -15.74
CA THR A 221 -12.09 -5.11 -17.06
C THR A 221 -11.03 -5.28 -18.14
N THR A 222 -9.86 -4.64 -17.96
CA THR A 222 -8.78 -4.70 -18.95
C THR A 222 -7.93 -5.96 -18.83
N LYS A 223 -8.07 -6.70 -17.72
CA LYS A 223 -7.22 -7.84 -17.33
C LYS A 223 -5.74 -7.48 -17.17
N GLU A 224 -5.44 -6.19 -17.07
CA GLU A 224 -4.09 -5.70 -16.85
C GLU A 224 -3.67 -5.99 -15.40
N GLN A 225 -2.63 -6.80 -15.27
CA GLN A 225 -1.88 -6.99 -14.04
C GLN A 225 -0.71 -6.00 -14.02
N LYS A 226 -0.54 -5.28 -12.91
CA LYS A 226 0.55 -4.32 -12.70
C LYS A 226 1.17 -4.48 -11.31
N LEU A 227 2.49 -4.59 -11.22
CA LEU A 227 3.24 -4.43 -9.99
C LEU A 227 3.16 -2.96 -9.55
N THR A 228 2.47 -2.70 -8.45
CA THR A 228 2.25 -1.34 -7.93
C THR A 228 3.30 -0.93 -6.90
N TYR A 229 3.79 -1.89 -6.12
CA TYR A 229 4.82 -1.68 -5.12
C TYR A 229 5.61 -2.97 -4.90
N SER A 230 6.90 -2.84 -4.62
CA SER A 230 7.74 -3.93 -4.11
C SER A 230 8.81 -3.34 -3.21
N ASP A 231 9.00 -3.95 -2.04
CA ASP A 231 10.19 -3.66 -1.24
C ASP A 231 11.46 -3.99 -2.03
N PRO A 232 12.54 -3.18 -1.94
CA PRO A 232 13.79 -3.44 -2.66
C PRO A 232 14.42 -4.80 -2.35
N ASN A 233 14.18 -5.34 -1.15
CA ASN A 233 14.73 -6.64 -0.75
C ASN A 233 13.82 -7.81 -1.12
N PHE A 234 12.63 -7.59 -1.69
CA PHE A 234 11.63 -8.66 -1.88
C PHE A 234 12.16 -9.83 -2.71
N ASP A 235 13.01 -9.56 -3.69
CA ASP A 235 13.60 -10.57 -4.56
C ASP A 235 14.96 -11.11 -4.02
N ALA A 236 15.42 -10.66 -2.85
CA ALA A 236 16.72 -11.05 -2.31
C ALA A 236 16.77 -12.55 -1.99
N GLU A 237 17.88 -13.20 -2.38
CA GLU A 237 18.04 -14.66 -2.28
C GLU A 237 17.80 -15.20 -0.87
N TRP A 238 18.21 -14.47 0.17
CA TRP A 238 18.06 -14.89 1.56
C TRP A 238 16.60 -14.96 2.02
N LEU A 239 15.68 -14.22 1.37
CA LEU A 239 14.23 -14.31 1.63
C LEU A 239 13.58 -15.48 0.92
N GLN A 240 14.10 -15.92 -0.22
CA GLN A 240 13.49 -16.97 -1.04
C GLN A 240 13.43 -18.34 -0.32
N SER A 241 14.22 -18.54 0.74
CA SER A 241 14.16 -19.72 1.60
C SER A 241 12.94 -19.74 2.54
N LYS A 242 12.26 -18.61 2.72
CA LYS A 242 11.10 -18.48 3.63
C LYS A 242 9.79 -18.78 2.88
N PRO A 243 8.74 -19.25 3.57
CA PRO A 243 7.42 -19.40 2.97
C PRO A 243 6.85 -18.07 2.47
N LEU A 244 6.49 -18.01 1.19
CA LEU A 244 5.79 -16.87 0.60
C LEU A 244 4.30 -16.92 0.99
N GLN A 245 3.85 -15.90 1.70
CA GLN A 245 2.46 -15.66 2.00
C GLN A 245 1.83 -14.80 0.90
N THR A 246 0.56 -15.06 0.58
CA THR A 246 -0.19 -14.30 -0.43
C THR A 246 -1.61 -14.05 0.06
N LYS A 247 -2.04 -12.80 -0.02
CA LYS A 247 -3.42 -12.39 0.21
C LYS A 247 -4.00 -11.74 -1.04
N ILE A 248 -5.14 -12.25 -1.49
CA ILE A 248 -5.93 -11.66 -2.57
C ILE A 248 -7.10 -10.89 -1.96
N CYS A 249 -7.25 -9.65 -2.37
CA CYS A 249 -8.26 -8.71 -1.91
C CYS A 249 -9.04 -8.21 -3.13
N ASP A 250 -10.22 -8.77 -3.36
CA ASP A 250 -11.13 -8.24 -4.38
C ASP A 250 -11.93 -7.09 -3.75
N TYR A 251 -11.79 -5.88 -4.26
CA TYR A 251 -12.50 -4.73 -3.68
C TYR A 251 -14.00 -4.77 -3.91
N GLY A 252 -14.47 -5.54 -4.89
CA GLY A 252 -15.88 -5.86 -5.04
C GLY A 252 -16.44 -6.72 -3.91
N SER A 253 -15.61 -7.28 -3.03
CA SER A 253 -16.07 -8.00 -1.82
C SER A 253 -16.46 -7.08 -0.66
N PHE A 254 -16.09 -5.79 -0.67
CA PHE A 254 -16.50 -4.83 0.36
C PHE A 254 -18.03 -4.80 0.45
N LEU A 255 -18.62 -5.04 1.62
CA LEU A 255 -20.06 -5.19 1.87
C LEU A 255 -20.71 -6.44 1.25
N ALA A 256 -19.94 -7.45 0.84
CA ALA A 256 -20.46 -8.68 0.23
C ALA A 256 -20.28 -9.92 1.12
N VAL A 257 -19.41 -9.84 2.11
CA VAL A 257 -18.97 -11.00 2.90
C VAL A 257 -19.90 -11.23 4.10
N GLY A 258 -20.19 -12.51 4.37
CA GLY A 258 -21.03 -12.93 5.48
C GLY A 258 -22.52 -12.69 5.23
N ASN A 259 -23.29 -12.74 6.31
CA ASN A 259 -24.73 -12.51 6.25
C ASN A 259 -25.06 -10.99 6.29
N ASN A 260 -26.35 -10.66 6.12
CA ASN A 260 -26.83 -9.27 6.15
C ASN A 260 -26.41 -8.50 7.41
N ASN A 261 -26.30 -9.16 8.57
CA ASN A 261 -25.83 -8.50 9.79
C ASN A 261 -24.35 -8.11 9.68
N THR A 262 -23.49 -9.01 9.21
CA THR A 262 -22.07 -8.76 8.98
C THR A 262 -21.86 -7.61 7.99
N GLN A 263 -22.62 -7.58 6.90
CA GLN A 263 -22.52 -6.54 5.87
C GLN A 263 -22.92 -5.16 6.41
N LYS A 264 -23.97 -5.08 7.25
CA LYS A 264 -24.35 -3.83 7.93
C LYS A 264 -23.30 -3.39 8.95
N ARG A 265 -22.73 -4.33 9.70
CA ARG A 265 -21.64 -4.06 10.65
C ARG A 265 -20.40 -3.54 9.93
N GLU A 266 -20.05 -4.10 8.77
CA GLU A 266 -18.96 -3.59 7.95
C GLU A 266 -19.21 -2.16 7.49
N LEU A 267 -20.39 -1.88 6.93
CA LEU A 267 -20.73 -0.51 6.48
C LEU A 267 -20.70 0.48 7.64
N ALA A 268 -21.31 0.13 8.77
CA ALA A 268 -21.30 0.97 9.96
C ALA A 268 -19.88 1.18 10.51
N GLY A 269 -19.03 0.15 10.48
CA GLY A 269 -17.65 0.23 10.98
C GLY A 269 -16.77 1.11 10.10
N PHE A 270 -16.92 0.98 8.77
CA PHE A 270 -16.26 1.86 7.82
C PHE A 270 -16.68 3.32 8.04
N LEU A 271 -17.99 3.59 8.04
CA LEU A 271 -18.55 4.92 8.23
C LEU A 271 -18.15 5.53 9.58
N ALA A 272 -18.14 4.75 10.66
CA ALA A 272 -17.78 5.22 12.00
C ALA A 272 -16.33 5.66 12.09
N ASN A 273 -15.41 4.92 11.48
CA ASN A 273 -14.00 5.26 11.46
C ASN A 273 -13.76 6.54 10.64
N ILE A 274 -14.27 6.62 9.42
CA ILE A 274 -14.08 7.83 8.60
C ILE A 274 -14.77 9.05 9.21
N SER A 275 -15.88 8.87 9.93
CA SER A 275 -16.56 9.95 10.67
C SER A 275 -15.68 10.51 11.78
N HIS A 276 -14.90 9.65 12.45
CA HIS A 276 -13.93 10.11 13.41
C HIS A 276 -12.80 10.93 12.76
N GLU A 277 -12.23 10.45 11.64
CA GLU A 277 -11.11 11.14 10.96
C GLU A 277 -11.47 12.53 10.44
N THR A 278 -12.75 12.73 10.11
CA THR A 278 -13.25 13.92 9.40
C THR A 278 -14.24 14.74 10.22
N GLY A 279 -14.40 14.39 11.49
CA GLY A 279 -15.46 14.91 12.35
C GLY A 279 -15.30 16.41 12.66
N GLY A 280 -16.43 17.13 12.71
CA GLY A 280 -16.49 18.53 13.12
C GLY A 280 -16.46 18.75 14.64
N GLY A 281 -16.54 17.67 15.42
CA GLY A 281 -16.70 17.74 16.87
C GLY A 281 -18.06 18.32 17.28
N THR A 282 -18.15 18.89 18.47
CA THR A 282 -19.33 19.65 18.90
C THR A 282 -19.36 21.01 18.22
N ILE A 283 -20.47 21.35 17.57
CA ILE A 283 -20.65 22.63 16.91
C ILE A 283 -21.61 23.48 17.75
N GLY A 284 -21.05 24.45 18.47
CA GLY A 284 -21.80 25.29 19.41
C GLY A 284 -23.01 25.96 18.74
N GLY A 285 -24.18 25.85 19.37
CA GLY A 285 -25.44 26.42 18.87
C GLY A 285 -26.18 25.57 17.82
N GLU A 286 -25.54 24.52 17.27
CA GLU A 286 -26.10 23.68 16.19
C GLU A 286 -26.25 22.22 16.63
N VAL A 287 -25.17 21.62 17.14
CA VAL A 287 -25.13 20.21 17.55
C VAL A 287 -24.44 20.06 18.90
N SER A 288 -25.17 19.54 19.89
CA SER A 288 -24.70 19.38 21.28
C SER A 288 -23.81 18.15 21.50
N ASN A 289 -23.72 17.23 20.54
CA ASN A 289 -22.78 16.12 20.53
C ASN A 289 -22.20 15.92 19.12
N ASP A 290 -21.07 15.24 19.00
CA ASP A 290 -20.36 15.09 17.72
C ASP A 290 -20.98 14.05 16.77
N SER A 291 -22.08 13.37 17.13
CA SER A 291 -22.56 12.25 16.34
C SER A 291 -23.16 12.62 14.98
N LEU A 292 -23.52 13.89 14.79
CA LEU A 292 -24.09 14.40 13.52
C LEU A 292 -23.08 15.15 12.66
N THR A 293 -21.83 15.24 13.12
CA THR A 293 -20.76 16.00 12.46
C THR A 293 -19.67 15.10 11.91
N GLY A 294 -19.94 13.81 11.71
CA GLY A 294 -19.08 12.95 10.90
C GLY A 294 -19.04 13.43 9.45
N LEU A 295 -17.92 13.22 8.75
CA LEU A 295 -17.72 13.65 7.36
C LEU A 295 -17.76 15.18 7.17
N TYR A 296 -17.39 15.96 8.19
CA TYR A 296 -17.50 17.42 8.17
C TYR A 296 -16.38 18.10 7.38
N PHE A 297 -15.15 17.59 7.48
CA PHE A 297 -13.97 18.11 6.79
C PHE A 297 -13.48 17.11 5.74
N ASN A 298 -13.06 17.61 4.57
CA ASN A 298 -12.46 16.79 3.51
C ASN A 298 -10.93 16.96 3.39
N GLU A 299 -10.33 17.83 4.20
CA GLU A 299 -8.89 18.03 4.33
C GLU A 299 -8.53 18.42 5.76
N GLU A 300 -7.25 18.28 6.08
CA GLU A 300 -6.68 18.67 7.37
C GLU A 300 -6.91 20.17 7.64
N VAL A 301 -7.55 20.47 8.77
CA VAL A 301 -8.04 21.83 9.08
C VAL A 301 -6.95 22.90 9.00
N GLY A 302 -5.72 22.57 9.44
CA GLY A 302 -4.59 23.51 9.40
C GLY A 302 -4.09 23.88 8.00
N PHE A 303 -4.51 23.14 6.97
CA PHE A 303 -4.13 23.39 5.57
C PHE A 303 -5.24 24.04 4.74
N ILE A 304 -6.46 24.17 5.27
CA ILE A 304 -7.59 24.81 4.58
C ILE A 304 -7.21 26.25 4.21
N GLY A 305 -7.26 26.55 2.90
CA GLY A 305 -6.94 27.89 2.37
C GLY A 305 -5.47 28.31 2.50
N SER A 306 -4.60 27.40 2.95
CA SER A 306 -3.17 27.64 3.15
C SER A 306 -2.34 27.34 1.91
N THR A 307 -1.18 27.99 1.79
CA THR A 307 -0.13 27.66 0.81
C THR A 307 0.98 26.78 1.39
N ALA A 308 0.83 26.35 2.65
CA ALA A 308 1.83 25.53 3.34
C ALA A 308 2.04 24.18 2.64
N ILE A 309 3.32 23.81 2.52
CA ILE A 309 3.73 22.51 2.00
C ILE A 309 4.05 21.60 3.19
N GLY A 310 3.26 20.53 3.35
CA GLY A 310 3.40 19.57 4.42
C GLY A 310 3.49 18.13 3.90
N TYR A 311 3.97 17.24 4.78
CA TYR A 311 3.99 15.79 4.56
C TYR A 311 4.77 15.37 3.30
N VAL A 312 5.96 15.96 3.14
CA VAL A 312 6.88 15.67 2.04
C VAL A 312 8.04 14.84 2.54
N GLN A 313 8.21 13.64 2.00
CA GLN A 313 9.36 12.78 2.20
C GLN A 313 10.15 12.67 0.89
N SER A 314 11.33 13.26 0.84
CA SER A 314 12.17 13.34 -0.36
C SER A 314 13.19 12.20 -0.51
N THR A 315 13.38 11.37 0.51
CA THR A 315 14.35 10.28 0.52
C THR A 315 13.74 8.99 1.08
N GLY A 316 14.30 7.84 0.71
CA GLY A 316 13.84 6.54 1.21
C GLY A 316 12.39 6.19 0.81
N THR A 317 11.93 6.71 -0.34
CA THR A 317 10.59 6.42 -0.89
C THR A 317 10.68 6.13 -2.38
N ASN A 318 9.85 5.20 -2.86
CA ASN A 318 9.67 4.92 -4.28
C ASN A 318 8.75 5.94 -4.99
N TYR A 319 8.03 6.75 -4.20
CA TYR A 319 7.05 7.71 -4.69
C TYR A 319 7.55 9.12 -4.39
N LEU A 320 8.40 9.64 -5.26
CA LEU A 320 9.01 10.95 -5.05
C LEU A 320 7.95 12.06 -5.05
N PRO A 321 8.07 13.05 -4.15
CA PRO A 321 7.16 14.18 -4.10
C PRO A 321 7.41 15.11 -5.29
N VAL A 322 6.35 15.77 -5.76
CA VAL A 322 6.43 16.81 -6.79
C VAL A 322 6.67 18.16 -6.13
N ALA A 323 7.63 18.93 -6.65
CA ALA A 323 7.96 20.25 -6.12
C ALA A 323 6.70 21.16 -6.08
N GLY A 324 6.53 21.88 -4.96
CA GLY A 324 5.38 22.77 -4.76
C GLY A 324 4.08 22.07 -4.36
N LYS A 325 4.05 20.74 -4.25
CA LYS A 325 2.85 19.98 -3.85
C LYS A 325 2.88 19.60 -2.36
N SER A 326 1.71 19.70 -1.73
CA SER A 326 1.47 19.39 -0.31
C SER A 326 0.63 18.13 -0.19
N TYR A 327 1.07 17.18 0.63
CA TYR A 327 0.43 15.86 0.81
C TYR A 327 -0.17 15.70 2.21
N HIS A 328 -0.71 16.80 2.75
CA HIS A 328 -1.49 16.80 3.99
C HIS A 328 -2.77 15.97 3.90
N GLY A 329 -3.36 15.69 5.05
CA GLY A 329 -4.53 14.82 5.17
C GLY A 329 -5.67 15.25 4.25
N ARG A 330 -6.12 14.36 3.37
CA ARG A 330 -7.33 14.56 2.54
C ARG A 330 -8.24 13.33 2.52
N GLY A 331 -9.51 13.60 2.32
CA GLY A 331 -10.55 12.58 2.18
C GLY A 331 -10.89 11.85 3.49
N PRO A 332 -11.71 10.79 3.40
CA PRO A 332 -12.30 10.09 4.54
C PRO A 332 -11.30 9.44 5.51
N ILE A 333 -10.08 9.13 5.07
CA ILE A 333 -9.04 8.50 5.89
C ILE A 333 -7.87 9.45 6.18
N GLN A 334 -8.01 10.75 5.89
CA GLN A 334 -6.96 11.76 6.04
C GLN A 334 -5.61 11.29 5.44
N LEU A 335 -5.66 10.81 4.19
CA LEU A 335 -4.49 10.27 3.49
C LEU A 335 -3.38 11.32 3.50
N SER A 336 -2.21 10.95 4.04
CA SER A 336 -1.09 11.87 4.29
C SER A 336 0.22 11.29 3.80
N TYR A 337 1.17 12.14 3.42
CA TYR A 337 2.47 11.83 2.83
C TYR A 337 2.46 11.35 1.37
N ASN A 338 3.42 11.84 0.58
CA ASN A 338 3.58 11.50 -0.84
C ASN A 338 3.66 10.00 -1.12
N TYR A 339 4.27 9.20 -0.24
CA TYR A 339 4.34 7.75 -0.45
C TYR A 339 2.99 7.05 -0.36
N ASN A 340 2.09 7.52 0.51
CA ASN A 340 0.74 7.00 0.59
C ASN A 340 -0.12 7.48 -0.58
N TYR A 341 0.05 8.73 -1.02
CA TYR A 341 -0.60 9.24 -2.23
C TYR A 341 -0.19 8.46 -3.48
N GLY A 342 1.10 8.23 -3.66
CA GLY A 342 1.64 7.46 -4.78
C GLY A 342 1.13 6.02 -4.78
N LEU A 343 1.25 5.32 -3.66
CA LEU A 343 0.76 3.94 -3.53
C LEU A 343 -0.74 3.82 -3.76
N CYS A 344 -1.54 4.68 -3.11
CA CYS A 344 -2.99 4.72 -3.28
C CYS A 344 -3.36 4.93 -4.75
N SER A 345 -2.72 5.89 -5.42
CA SER A 345 -2.94 6.20 -6.84
C SER A 345 -2.55 5.04 -7.76
N ASP A 346 -1.41 4.38 -7.53
CA ASP A 346 -1.04 3.19 -8.32
C ASP A 346 -2.04 2.04 -8.13
N VAL A 347 -2.59 1.87 -6.92
CA VAL A 347 -3.55 0.80 -6.63
C VAL A 347 -4.95 1.11 -7.17
N ILE A 348 -5.48 2.31 -7.00
CA ILE A 348 -6.87 2.62 -7.38
C ILE A 348 -7.00 3.19 -8.80
N LEU A 349 -5.95 3.83 -9.33
CA LEU A 349 -5.94 4.45 -10.67
C LEU A 349 -4.97 3.77 -11.64
N GLY A 350 -4.09 2.87 -11.16
CA GLY A 350 -3.09 2.24 -12.03
C GLY A 350 -1.92 3.15 -12.41
N ASP A 351 -1.83 4.37 -11.87
CA ASP A 351 -0.72 5.31 -12.10
C ASP A 351 -0.50 6.20 -10.88
N SER A 352 0.66 6.07 -10.22
CA SER A 352 1.05 6.93 -9.09
C SER A 352 1.20 8.41 -9.45
N SER A 353 1.50 8.72 -10.72
CA SER A 353 1.77 10.09 -11.15
C SER A 353 0.55 11.01 -11.03
N ILE A 354 -0.67 10.46 -11.05
CA ILE A 354 -1.92 11.22 -11.00
C ILE A 354 -2.06 11.98 -9.69
N LEU A 355 -2.06 11.26 -8.54
CA LEU A 355 -2.19 11.92 -7.23
C LEU A 355 -0.87 12.51 -6.72
N LEU A 356 0.28 12.07 -7.24
CA LEU A 356 1.56 12.75 -6.93
C LEU A 356 1.61 14.15 -7.55
N LYS A 357 1.18 14.30 -8.81
CA LYS A 357 1.14 15.60 -9.50
C LYS A 357 -0.06 16.44 -9.10
N ASN A 358 -1.18 15.83 -8.73
CA ASN A 358 -2.43 16.53 -8.44
C ASN A 358 -3.09 16.03 -7.14
N PRO A 359 -2.43 16.17 -5.97
CA PRO A 359 -3.00 15.71 -4.69
C PRO A 359 -4.33 16.41 -4.33
N GLU A 360 -4.58 17.61 -4.85
CA GLU A 360 -5.82 18.36 -4.74
C GLU A 360 -7.05 17.70 -5.42
N LEU A 361 -6.82 16.68 -6.26
CA LEU A 361 -7.91 15.85 -6.76
C LEU A 361 -8.70 15.20 -5.63
N LEU A 362 -8.05 14.91 -4.49
CA LEU A 362 -8.72 14.35 -3.33
C LEU A 362 -9.60 15.36 -2.58
N THR A 363 -9.45 16.67 -2.73
CA THR A 363 -10.39 17.65 -2.14
C THR A 363 -11.49 18.08 -3.09
N SER A 364 -11.23 18.02 -4.40
CA SER A 364 -12.19 18.44 -5.44
C SER A 364 -13.13 17.33 -5.91
N ASN A 365 -12.77 16.05 -5.74
CA ASN A 365 -13.57 14.92 -6.21
C ASN A 365 -13.94 13.97 -5.06
N GLY A 366 -15.22 14.01 -4.64
CA GLY A 366 -15.75 13.18 -3.56
C GLY A 366 -15.75 11.67 -3.85
N VAL A 367 -15.85 11.26 -5.13
CA VAL A 367 -15.71 9.86 -5.52
C VAL A 367 -14.29 9.37 -5.22
N MET A 368 -13.28 10.10 -5.69
CA MET A 368 -11.88 9.76 -5.39
C MET A 368 -11.59 9.81 -3.89
N GLY A 369 -12.19 10.76 -3.16
CA GLY A 369 -12.20 10.78 -1.70
C GLY A 369 -12.62 9.46 -1.09
N PHE A 370 -13.87 9.03 -1.35
CA PHE A 370 -14.35 7.74 -0.82
C PHE A 370 -13.50 6.55 -1.27
N MET A 371 -12.97 6.58 -2.49
CA MET A 371 -12.09 5.51 -2.98
C MET A 371 -10.84 5.34 -2.10
N THR A 372 -10.24 6.42 -1.58
CA THR A 372 -9.07 6.28 -0.69
C THR A 372 -9.42 5.64 0.65
N GLY A 373 -10.59 5.96 1.21
CA GLY A 373 -11.08 5.34 2.44
C GLY A 373 -11.33 3.84 2.25
N ILE A 374 -12.03 3.46 1.17
CA ILE A 374 -12.32 2.05 0.88
C ILE A 374 -11.03 1.29 0.56
N TRP A 375 -10.10 1.89 -0.19
CA TRP A 375 -8.77 1.32 -0.44
C TRP A 375 -8.06 0.96 0.85
N PHE A 376 -7.96 1.90 1.80
CA PHE A 376 -7.32 1.65 3.08
C PHE A 376 -8.05 0.54 3.87
N TRP A 377 -9.38 0.56 3.87
CA TRP A 377 -10.21 -0.43 4.56
C TRP A 377 -9.99 -1.87 4.04
N MET A 378 -9.80 -2.00 2.72
CA MET A 378 -9.69 -3.28 2.02
C MET A 378 -8.26 -3.83 1.92
N THR A 379 -7.24 -2.97 1.98
CA THR A 379 -5.85 -3.37 1.69
C THR A 379 -5.10 -3.77 2.97
N PRO A 380 -4.67 -5.03 3.13
CA PRO A 380 -3.82 -5.43 4.25
C PRO A 380 -2.43 -4.81 4.11
N GLN A 381 -1.82 -4.51 5.25
CA GLN A 381 -0.46 -3.97 5.35
C GLN A 381 0.32 -4.83 6.33
N PRO A 382 0.94 -5.95 5.89
CA PRO A 382 1.54 -6.92 6.78
C PRO A 382 2.45 -6.26 7.85
N PRO A 383 2.33 -6.65 9.12
CA PRO A 383 1.53 -7.76 9.66
C PRO A 383 0.04 -7.43 9.90
N LYS A 384 -0.43 -6.22 9.60
CA LYS A 384 -1.84 -5.83 9.76
C LYS A 384 -2.71 -6.54 8.70
N PRO A 385 -3.78 -7.23 9.10
CA PRO A 385 -4.84 -7.59 8.16
C PRO A 385 -5.58 -6.33 7.70
N SER A 386 -6.47 -6.46 6.73
CA SER A 386 -7.38 -5.36 6.39
C SER A 386 -8.51 -5.23 7.41
N CYS A 387 -9.10 -4.04 7.50
CA CYS A 387 -10.28 -3.82 8.34
C CYS A 387 -11.46 -4.69 7.87
N HIS A 388 -11.60 -4.84 6.54
CA HIS A 388 -12.57 -5.73 5.92
C HIS A 388 -12.47 -7.17 6.43
N GLU A 389 -11.26 -7.74 6.44
CA GLU A 389 -11.06 -9.13 6.88
C GLU A 389 -11.46 -9.32 8.34
N VAL A 390 -11.09 -8.37 9.19
CA VAL A 390 -11.35 -8.44 10.62
C VAL A 390 -12.83 -8.26 10.93
N ILE A 391 -13.48 -7.22 10.44
CA ILE A 391 -14.89 -6.96 10.81
C ILE A 391 -15.84 -8.02 10.25
N SER A 392 -15.49 -8.61 9.10
CA SER A 392 -16.27 -9.69 8.50
C SER A 392 -15.98 -11.06 9.10
N GLY A 393 -14.92 -11.17 9.92
CA GLY A 393 -14.51 -12.40 10.60
C GLY A 393 -13.75 -13.40 9.70
N ILE A 394 -13.42 -13.03 8.46
CA ILE A 394 -12.71 -13.91 7.53
C ILE A 394 -11.18 -13.87 7.72
N TRP A 395 -10.66 -12.94 8.52
CA TRP A 395 -9.25 -12.92 8.89
C TRP A 395 -8.87 -14.27 9.51
N GLN A 396 -7.73 -14.82 9.09
CA GLN A 396 -7.18 -16.06 9.64
C GLN A 396 -5.96 -15.70 10.48
N PRO A 397 -6.13 -15.34 11.77
CA PRO A 397 -5.02 -14.98 12.64
C PRO A 397 -4.08 -16.16 12.82
N LYS A 398 -2.78 -15.87 12.99
CA LYS A 398 -1.82 -16.88 13.45
C LYS A 398 -2.30 -17.45 14.79
N PRO A 399 -2.33 -18.78 14.98
CA PRO A 399 -2.72 -19.39 16.25
C PRO A 399 -1.92 -18.82 17.42
N GLY A 400 -2.62 -18.43 18.48
CA GLY A 400 -2.02 -17.83 19.68
C GLY A 400 -1.56 -16.38 19.54
N SER A 401 -1.80 -15.72 18.39
CA SER A 401 -1.51 -14.28 18.28
C SER A 401 -2.41 -13.45 19.22
N PRO A 402 -1.90 -12.35 19.81
CA PRO A 402 -2.62 -11.60 20.86
C PRO A 402 -4.02 -11.14 20.45
N ASN A 403 -4.16 -10.76 19.17
CA ASN A 403 -5.41 -10.24 18.63
C ASN A 403 -6.36 -11.31 18.07
N ALA A 404 -5.99 -12.60 18.07
CA ALA A 404 -6.78 -13.65 17.43
C ALA A 404 -8.22 -13.75 17.96
N GLN A 405 -8.39 -13.59 19.28
CA GLN A 405 -9.71 -13.62 19.94
C GLN A 405 -10.60 -12.43 19.59
N TYR A 406 -10.04 -11.36 19.03
CA TYR A 406 -10.76 -10.14 18.67
C TYR A 406 -11.16 -10.09 17.20
N ASN A 407 -10.91 -11.16 16.43
CA ASN A 407 -11.41 -11.27 15.06
C ASN A 407 -12.94 -11.17 15.05
N GLY A 408 -13.50 -10.41 14.10
CA GLY A 408 -14.92 -10.13 14.07
C GLY A 408 -15.37 -9.01 15.00
N ASN A 409 -14.48 -8.26 15.67
CA ASN A 409 -14.85 -7.12 16.52
C ASN A 409 -14.46 -5.77 15.89
N PHE A 410 -15.36 -4.79 15.99
CA PHE A 410 -15.14 -3.42 15.52
C PHE A 410 -13.87 -2.77 16.10
N GLY A 411 -13.59 -2.97 17.39
CA GLY A 411 -12.43 -2.38 18.05
C GLY A 411 -11.11 -2.70 17.35
N LEU A 412 -10.96 -3.90 16.78
CA LEU A 412 -9.73 -4.30 16.12
C LEU A 412 -9.50 -3.53 14.80
N THR A 413 -10.56 -3.02 14.16
CA THR A 413 -10.44 -2.10 13.00
C THR A 413 -9.80 -0.77 13.40
N ILE A 414 -10.08 -0.27 14.62
CA ILE A 414 -9.51 0.96 15.16
C ILE A 414 -8.00 0.81 15.36
N VAL A 415 -7.58 -0.35 15.90
CA VAL A 415 -6.16 -0.69 16.08
C VAL A 415 -5.43 -0.75 14.74
N ILE A 416 -6.05 -1.30 13.69
CA ILE A 416 -5.47 -1.34 12.34
C ILE A 416 -5.21 0.07 11.81
N ILE A 417 -6.22 0.95 11.93
CA ILE A 417 -6.18 2.33 11.40
C ILE A 417 -5.13 3.18 12.10
N ASN A 418 -5.17 3.29 13.44
CA ASN A 418 -4.37 4.28 14.17
C ASN A 418 -3.55 3.72 15.34
N ASN A 419 -3.39 2.40 15.45
CA ASN A 419 -2.68 1.74 16.55
C ASN A 419 -3.22 2.08 17.96
N GLU A 420 -4.48 2.53 18.07
CA GLU A 420 -5.12 2.92 19.33
C GLU A 420 -5.54 1.69 20.14
N SER A 421 -4.59 1.04 20.82
CA SER A 421 -4.85 -0.15 21.64
C SER A 421 -5.14 0.17 23.11
N GLY A 422 -5.94 -0.67 23.78
CA GLY A 422 -6.13 -0.65 25.23
C GLY A 422 -7.08 0.42 25.77
N GLN A 423 -7.89 1.06 24.92
CA GLN A 423 -8.75 2.18 25.33
C GLN A 423 -10.22 1.75 25.41
N SER A 424 -10.94 2.28 26.40
CA SER A 424 -12.36 1.98 26.63
C SER A 424 -13.30 2.91 25.86
N GLU A 425 -14.44 2.38 25.43
CA GLU A 425 -15.51 3.17 24.81
C GLU A 425 -16.21 4.15 25.76
N ASN A 426 -16.07 3.96 27.09
CA ASN A 426 -16.66 4.84 28.10
C ASN A 426 -15.80 6.10 28.37
N GLY A 427 -14.68 6.25 27.67
CA GLY A 427 -13.82 7.43 27.75
C GLY A 427 -14.30 8.61 26.89
N THR A 428 -13.42 9.60 26.70
CA THR A 428 -13.65 10.77 25.83
C THR A 428 -12.71 10.84 24.63
N GLY A 429 -11.77 9.89 24.54
CA GLY A 429 -10.74 9.79 23.50
C GLY A 429 -11.27 9.27 22.16
N ALA A 430 -10.35 9.06 21.22
CA ALA A 430 -10.66 8.69 19.85
C ALA A 430 -11.45 7.37 19.73
N VAL A 431 -11.03 6.33 20.46
CA VAL A 431 -11.74 5.04 20.50
C VAL A 431 -13.19 5.19 20.95
N ALA A 432 -13.44 5.98 22.00
CA ALA A 432 -14.79 6.24 22.48
C ALA A 432 -15.66 6.99 21.46
N ARG A 433 -15.07 7.92 20.68
CA ARG A 433 -15.79 8.59 19.59
C ARG A 433 -16.14 7.63 18.46
N ARG A 434 -15.19 6.80 18.01
CA ARG A 434 -15.41 5.78 16.97
C ARG A 434 -16.48 4.78 17.40
N ALA A 435 -16.42 4.28 18.64
CA ALA A 435 -17.41 3.36 19.21
C ALA A 435 -18.81 3.99 19.26
N ARG A 436 -18.92 5.27 19.65
CA ARG A 436 -20.21 5.99 19.63
C ARG A 436 -20.80 6.10 18.23
N TYR A 437 -20.01 6.52 17.23
CA TYR A 437 -20.49 6.52 15.84
C TYR A 437 -20.94 5.12 15.41
N TYR A 438 -20.14 4.10 15.71
CA TYR A 438 -20.45 2.71 15.35
C TYR A 438 -21.79 2.25 15.94
N ARG A 439 -22.04 2.51 17.23
CA ARG A 439 -23.30 2.17 17.90
C ARG A 439 -24.51 2.89 17.28
N ILE A 440 -24.35 4.17 16.90
CA ILE A 440 -25.43 4.95 16.26
C ILE A 440 -25.73 4.41 14.85
N PHE A 441 -24.69 4.11 14.08
CA PHE A 441 -24.85 3.67 12.69
C PHE A 441 -25.39 2.23 12.61
N THR A 442 -24.92 1.34 13.49
CA THR A 442 -25.45 -0.01 13.61
C THR A 442 -26.92 -0.01 14.06
N GLN A 443 -27.29 0.86 15.01
CA GLN A 443 -28.69 1.07 15.38
C GLN A 443 -29.53 1.55 14.18
N LYS A 444 -29.03 2.54 13.42
CA LYS A 444 -29.72 3.08 12.24
C LYS A 444 -29.98 2.01 11.16
N MET A 445 -29.03 1.11 10.97
CA MET A 445 -29.11 0.02 9.99
C MET A 445 -29.81 -1.23 10.55
N ASN A 446 -30.19 -1.25 11.83
CA ASN A 446 -30.68 -2.44 12.53
C ASN A 446 -29.70 -3.62 12.41
N ALA A 447 -28.45 -3.39 12.80
CA ALA A 447 -27.40 -4.40 12.92
C ALA A 447 -27.25 -4.83 14.39
N ASN A 448 -27.21 -6.13 14.62
CA ASN A 448 -26.96 -6.74 15.91
C ASN A 448 -25.45 -6.78 16.22
N ILE A 449 -25.07 -6.08 17.28
CA ILE A 449 -23.70 -6.03 17.84
C ILE A 449 -23.64 -6.60 19.26
N GLN A 450 -24.61 -7.44 19.66
CA GLN A 450 -24.60 -8.07 20.96
C GLN A 450 -23.36 -8.96 21.12
N GLY A 451 -22.60 -8.74 22.20
CA GLY A 451 -21.36 -9.48 22.49
C GLY A 451 -20.14 -9.02 21.68
N GLU A 452 -20.30 -8.03 20.79
CA GLU A 452 -19.18 -7.45 20.06
C GLU A 452 -18.41 -6.44 20.92
N GLN A 453 -17.08 -6.53 20.86
CA GLN A 453 -16.22 -5.55 21.48
C GLN A 453 -16.03 -4.33 20.56
N CYS A 454 -16.61 -3.20 20.97
CA CYS A 454 -16.57 -1.94 20.20
C CYS A 454 -15.36 -1.05 20.56
N ASP A 455 -14.69 -1.34 21.67
CA ASP A 455 -13.49 -0.64 22.14
C ASP A 455 -12.22 -1.47 21.92
N THR A 456 -11.07 -0.98 22.37
CA THR A 456 -9.78 -1.66 22.13
C THR A 456 -9.16 -2.25 23.40
N VAL A 457 -9.93 -2.39 24.48
CA VAL A 457 -9.44 -2.95 25.75
C VAL A 457 -8.92 -4.38 25.56
N GLY A 458 -7.70 -4.66 26.00
CA GLY A 458 -7.06 -5.97 25.85
C GLY A 458 -6.50 -6.28 24.46
N MET A 459 -6.79 -5.45 23.46
CA MET A 459 -6.15 -5.55 22.14
C MET A 459 -4.73 -4.97 22.19
N THR A 460 -3.85 -5.42 21.29
CA THR A 460 -2.48 -4.90 21.15
C THR A 460 -2.23 -4.36 19.75
N THR A 461 -1.24 -3.48 19.59
CA THR A 461 -0.81 -3.02 18.27
C THR A 461 -0.25 -4.19 17.43
N PHE A 462 -0.36 -4.07 16.11
CA PHE A 462 0.32 -4.94 15.16
C PHE A 462 1.74 -4.40 14.98
N VAL A 463 2.70 -4.93 15.75
CA VAL A 463 4.11 -4.50 15.71
C VAL A 463 4.78 -5.08 14.47
N GLN A 464 5.50 -4.25 13.71
CA GLN A 464 6.40 -4.67 12.63
C GLN A 464 7.76 -5.11 13.15
#